data_AF-A0A2W4L0K5-F1
#
_entry.id   AF-A0A2W4L0K5-F1
#
_cell.length_a   1.000
_cell.length_b   1.000
_cell.length_c   1.000
_cell.angle_alpha   90.00
_cell.angle_beta   90.00
_cell.angle_gamma   90.00
#
_symmetry.space_group_name_H-M   'P 1'
#
loop_
_entity.id
_entity.type
_entity.pdbx_description
1 polymer ?
#
loop_
_entity_poly.entity_id
_entity_poly.type
_entity_poly.pdbx_seq_one_letter_code
_entity_poly.pdbx_strand_id
1 'polypeptide(L)'
;MIRARVVLVHNRFPQIATRLHSGSAEKVIAAAEQVQQEAKAVVPVRTGNLRDNIAVETYEGYTTAMVHTSGVPYGARIEYGFVGYDSLGRYYNQAPRPYLTPAAELVRPQFIDEMSNLEPMLA
;
A
#
# COMPACT_ATOMS: atom_id res chain seq x y z
N MET A 1 -31.16 31.62 -33.16
CA MET A 1 -30.48 30.36 -32.78
C MET A 1 -28.99 30.55 -33.10
N ILE A 2 -28.14 30.75 -32.10
CA ILE A 2 -26.71 31.06 -32.31
C ILE A 2 -25.96 29.74 -32.50
N ARG A 3 -25.20 29.60 -33.60
CA ARG A 3 -24.26 28.49 -33.82
C ARG A 3 -22.86 28.97 -33.50
N ALA A 4 -22.26 28.41 -32.45
CA ALA A 4 -20.83 28.60 -32.16
C ALA A 4 -20.02 27.46 -32.80
N ARG A 5 -18.92 27.81 -33.47
CA ARG A 5 -17.93 26.84 -33.97
C ARG A 5 -16.80 26.75 -32.96
N VAL A 6 -16.74 25.66 -32.21
CA VAL A 6 -15.61 25.36 -31.34
C VAL A 6 -14.54 24.66 -32.17
N VAL A 7 -13.31 25.20 -32.14
CA VAL A 7 -12.13 24.57 -32.76
C VAL A 7 -11.16 24.23 -31.65
N LEU A 8 -10.81 22.96 -31.54
CA LEU A 8 -9.80 22.50 -30.59
C LEU A 8 -8.43 22.96 -31.08
N VAL A 9 -7.85 23.96 -30.42
CA VAL A 9 -6.54 24.49 -30.81
C VAL A 9 -5.42 23.60 -30.27
N HIS A 10 -5.56 23.09 -29.04
CA HIS A 10 -4.57 22.23 -28.39
C HIS A 10 -5.25 21.02 -27.72
N ASN A 11 -4.69 19.83 -27.95
CA ASN A 11 -5.08 18.60 -27.25
C ASN A 11 -3.91 18.11 -26.40
N ARG A 12 -3.97 18.32 -25.08
CA ARG A 12 -2.98 17.81 -24.13
C ARG A 12 -3.46 16.57 -23.36
N PHE A 13 -4.66 16.06 -23.65
CA PHE A 13 -5.24 14.95 -22.91
C PHE A 13 -4.38 13.68 -22.94
N PRO A 14 -3.77 13.27 -24.07
CA PRO A 14 -2.89 12.10 -24.07
C PRO A 14 -1.69 12.25 -23.14
N GLN A 15 -1.05 13.43 -23.13
CA GLN A 15 0.11 13.69 -22.28
C GLN A 15 -0.28 13.73 -20.80
N ILE A 16 -1.41 14.36 -20.47
CA ILE A 16 -1.95 14.40 -19.10
C ILE A 16 -2.27 12.98 -18.62
N ALA A 17 -2.94 12.18 -19.45
CA ALA A 17 -3.29 10.80 -19.11
C ALA A 17 -2.04 9.95 -18.83
N THR A 18 -1.00 10.05 -19.67
CA THR A 18 0.27 9.34 -19.44
C THR A 18 0.94 9.77 -18.14
N ARG A 19 1.02 11.08 -17.88
CA ARG A 19 1.69 11.57 -16.67
C ARG A 19 0.90 11.28 -15.39
N LEU A 20 -0.43 11.31 -15.46
CA LEU A 20 -1.31 10.93 -14.36
C LEU A 20 -1.07 9.48 -13.97
N HIS A 21 -1.00 8.59 -14.96
CA HIS A 21 -0.73 7.18 -14.72
C HIS A 21 0.66 6.97 -14.11
N SER A 22 1.72 7.52 -14.72
CA SER A 22 3.09 7.35 -14.20
C SER A 22 3.29 7.99 -12.82
N GLY A 23 2.71 9.17 -12.59
CA GLY A 23 2.79 9.85 -11.29
C GLY A 23 2.04 9.06 -10.21
N SER A 24 0.85 8.55 -10.51
CA SER A 24 0.08 7.73 -9.57
C SER A 24 0.84 6.44 -9.22
N ALA A 25 1.44 5.78 -10.22
CA ALA A 25 2.24 4.59 -10.00
C ALA A 25 3.44 4.84 -9.08
N GLU A 26 4.15 5.95 -9.31
CA GLU A 26 5.28 6.35 -8.46
C GLU A 26 4.84 6.53 -6.99
N LYS A 27 3.73 7.23 -6.74
CA LYS A 27 3.24 7.48 -5.37
C LYS A 27 2.75 6.21 -4.69
N VAL A 28 2.10 5.31 -5.43
CA VAL A 28 1.65 4.01 -4.89
C VAL A 28 2.83 3.13 -4.48
N ILE A 29 3.86 3.04 -5.33
CA ILE A 29 5.06 2.26 -5.02
C ILE A 29 5.78 2.84 -3.80
N ALA A 30 6.00 4.16 -3.79
CA ALA A 30 6.67 4.85 -2.68
C ALA A 30 5.93 4.63 -1.35
N ALA A 31 4.61 4.78 -1.34
CA ALA A 31 3.81 4.54 -0.15
C ALA A 31 3.88 3.08 0.32
N ALA A 32 3.84 2.11 -0.60
CA ALA A 32 3.94 0.69 -0.25
C ALA A 32 5.32 0.34 0.35
N GLU A 33 6.40 0.89 -0.20
CA GLU A 33 7.75 0.74 0.34
C GLU A 33 7.88 1.38 1.73
N GLN A 34 7.29 2.57 1.93
CA GLN A 34 7.27 3.22 3.24
C GLN A 34 6.48 2.39 4.26
N VAL A 35 5.31 1.87 3.90
CA VAL A 35 4.53 0.96 4.77
C VAL A 35 5.35 -0.28 5.12
N GLN A 36 6.08 -0.87 4.16
CA GLN A 36 6.95 -2.00 4.42
C GLN A 36 8.06 -1.65 5.43
N GLN A 37 8.70 -0.49 5.28
CA GLN A 37 9.77 -0.02 6.17
C GLN A 37 9.25 0.18 7.60
N GLU A 38 8.12 0.89 7.74
CA GLU A 38 7.48 1.13 9.03
C GLU A 38 7.04 -0.17 9.70
N ALA A 39 6.43 -1.08 8.94
CA ALA A 39 6.04 -2.39 9.44
C ALA A 39 7.26 -3.20 9.92
N LYS A 40 8.38 -3.17 9.18
CA LYS A 40 9.63 -3.83 9.58
C LYS A 40 10.27 -3.22 10.83
N ALA A 41 10.07 -1.93 11.06
CA ALA A 41 10.58 -1.25 12.26
C ALA A 41 9.84 -1.70 13.52
N VAL A 42 8.51 -1.84 13.45
CA VAL A 42 7.67 -2.13 14.63
C VAL A 42 7.34 -3.61 14.83
N VAL A 43 7.51 -4.46 13.81
CA VAL A 43 7.19 -5.88 13.90
C VAL A 43 7.91 -6.55 15.07
N PRO A 44 7.19 -7.32 15.92
CA PRO A 44 7.79 -7.98 17.06
C PRO A 44 8.74 -9.09 16.61
N VAL A 45 10.03 -8.88 16.80
CA VAL A 45 11.06 -9.90 16.54
C VAL A 45 11.44 -10.56 17.86
N ARG A 46 11.08 -11.84 18.00
CA ARG A 46 11.58 -12.71 19.09
C ARG A 46 12.52 -13.76 18.53
N THR A 47 11.99 -14.58 17.62
CA THR A 47 12.69 -15.65 16.90
C THR A 47 11.88 -15.91 15.62
N GLY A 48 12.49 -15.88 14.45
CA GLY A 48 11.83 -16.19 13.18
C GLY A 48 11.95 -15.10 12.11
N ASN A 49 11.53 -15.45 10.89
CA ASN A 49 11.79 -14.67 9.68
C ASN A 49 10.64 -13.69 9.33
N LEU A 50 9.74 -13.39 10.28
CA LEU A 50 8.55 -12.57 10.00
C LEU A 50 8.92 -11.21 9.40
N ARG A 51 9.87 -10.50 10.02
CA ARG A 51 10.35 -9.20 9.55
C ARG A 51 10.87 -9.26 8.11
N ASP A 52 11.65 -10.29 7.80
CA ASP A 52 12.27 -10.45 6.48
C ASP A 52 11.25 -10.81 5.40
N ASN A 53 10.12 -11.41 5.79
CA ASN A 53 9.05 -11.81 4.90
C ASN A 53 7.96 -10.75 4.69
N ILE A 54 8.08 -9.56 5.30
CA ILE A 54 7.21 -8.42 4.96
C ILE A 54 7.65 -7.92 3.57
N ALA A 55 6.80 -8.12 2.57
CA ALA A 55 7.08 -7.89 1.16
C ALA A 55 6.06 -6.92 0.55
N VAL A 56 6.50 -6.24 -0.50
CA VAL A 56 5.65 -5.43 -1.38
C VAL A 56 5.45 -6.19 -2.68
N GLU A 57 4.21 -6.32 -3.12
CA GLU A 57 3.84 -6.88 -4.40
C GLU A 57 3.08 -5.83 -5.21
N THR A 58 3.56 -5.54 -6.41
CA THR A 58 2.94 -4.56 -7.32
C THR A 58 2.20 -5.29 -8.44
N TYR A 59 1.02 -4.79 -8.82
CA TYR A 59 0.22 -5.34 -9.91
C TYR A 59 0.41 -4.58 -11.22
N GLU A 60 -0.15 -5.12 -12.30
CA GLU A 60 -0.09 -4.50 -13.63
C GLU A 60 -0.63 -3.05 -13.61
N GLY A 61 0.12 -2.15 -14.25
CA GLY A 61 -0.16 -0.72 -14.22
C GLY A 61 0.38 0.02 -13.00
N TYR A 62 0.96 -0.69 -12.01
CA TYR A 62 1.69 -0.11 -10.86
C TYR A 62 0.91 0.87 -9.98
N THR A 63 -0.39 1.05 -10.23
CA THR A 63 -1.31 1.87 -9.43
C THR A 63 -1.93 1.09 -8.28
N THR A 64 -1.57 -0.19 -8.12
CA THR A 64 -1.99 -1.03 -7.01
C THR A 64 -0.77 -1.78 -6.48
N ALA A 65 -0.57 -1.71 -5.16
CA ALA A 65 0.45 -2.46 -4.45
C ALA A 65 -0.15 -3.08 -3.19
N MET A 66 0.30 -4.29 -2.85
CA MET A 66 -0.08 -5.01 -1.65
C MET A 66 1.15 -5.22 -0.77
N VAL A 67 1.05 -4.80 0.50
CA VAL A 67 2.04 -5.11 1.52
C VAL A 67 1.54 -6.29 2.33
N HIS A 68 2.29 -7.39 2.34
CA HIS A 68 1.87 -8.62 2.98
C HIS A 68 3.06 -9.39 3.55
N THR A 69 2.78 -10.44 4.32
CA THR A 69 3.79 -11.39 4.77
C THR A 69 3.81 -12.63 3.88
N SER A 70 4.89 -12.82 3.12
CA SER A 70 5.03 -13.97 2.21
C SER A 70 5.50 -15.21 2.95
N GLY A 71 4.89 -16.38 2.69
CA GLY A 71 5.37 -17.66 3.23
C GLY A 71 5.31 -17.87 4.75
N VAL A 72 4.75 -16.91 5.52
CA VAL A 72 4.65 -16.99 6.99
C VAL A 72 3.20 -16.85 7.47
N PRO A 73 2.37 -17.91 7.38
CA PRO A 73 0.94 -17.83 7.71
C PRO A 73 0.67 -17.45 9.19
N TYR A 74 1.65 -17.63 10.07
CA TYR A 74 1.57 -17.19 11.47
C TYR A 74 1.62 -15.66 11.62
N GLY A 75 2.02 -14.91 10.58
CA GLY A 75 2.05 -13.44 10.58
C GLY A 75 0.67 -12.82 10.84
N ALA A 76 -0.40 -13.42 10.30
CA ALA A 76 -1.78 -12.99 10.55
C ALA A 76 -2.20 -13.22 12.01
N ARG A 77 -1.74 -14.30 12.66
CA ARG A 77 -1.99 -14.56 14.09
C ARG A 77 -1.27 -13.55 14.98
N ILE A 78 -0.15 -13.01 14.53
CA ILE A 78 0.56 -11.94 15.23
C ILE A 78 -0.18 -10.62 15.04
N GLU A 79 -0.59 -10.28 13.82
CA GLU A 79 -1.32 -9.04 13.52
C GLU A 79 -2.65 -8.96 14.31
N TYR A 80 -3.47 -10.02 14.24
CA TYR A 80 -4.84 -10.01 14.76
C TYR A 80 -5.01 -10.75 16.09
N GLY A 81 -3.97 -11.42 16.59
CA GLY A 81 -4.08 -12.33 17.72
C GLY A 81 -4.65 -13.69 17.30
N PHE A 82 -4.60 -14.65 18.23
CA PHE A 82 -5.14 -15.98 18.00
C PHE A 82 -5.53 -16.65 19.32
N VAL A 83 -6.80 -17.05 19.43
CA VAL A 83 -7.33 -17.83 20.55
C VAL A 83 -7.94 -19.11 19.98
N GLY A 84 -7.37 -20.26 20.33
CA GLY A 84 -7.86 -21.55 19.83
C GLY A 84 -6.80 -22.63 19.77
N TYR A 85 -7.21 -23.79 19.26
CA TYR A 85 -6.34 -24.94 19.06
C TYR A 85 -5.72 -24.89 17.66
N ASP A 86 -4.46 -25.30 17.53
CA ASP A 86 -3.88 -25.60 16.21
C ASP A 86 -4.18 -27.04 15.77
N SER A 87 -3.77 -27.38 14.54
CA SER A 87 -3.94 -28.74 13.98
C SER A 87 -3.21 -29.84 14.76
N LEU A 88 -2.32 -29.47 15.69
CA LEU A 88 -1.61 -30.39 16.57
C LEU A 88 -2.25 -30.46 17.98
N GLY A 89 -3.40 -29.80 18.19
CA GLY A 89 -4.13 -29.82 19.46
C GLY A 89 -3.53 -28.92 20.55
N ARG A 90 -2.59 -28.02 20.21
CA ARG A 90 -2.03 -27.06 21.18
C ARG A 90 -2.96 -25.86 21.30
N TYR A 91 -3.33 -25.50 22.53
CA TYR A 91 -4.12 -24.30 22.80
C TYR A 91 -3.25 -23.05 22.83
N TYR A 92 -3.70 -22.01 22.15
CA TYR A 92 -3.09 -20.69 22.15
C TYR A 92 -4.08 -19.67 22.70
N ASN A 93 -3.54 -18.73 23.48
CA ASN A 93 -4.21 -17.51 23.90
C ASN A 93 -3.25 -16.34 23.67
N GLN A 94 -3.09 -15.99 22.38
CA GLN A 94 -2.15 -14.99 21.92
C GLN A 94 -2.88 -13.67 21.66
N ALA A 95 -2.49 -12.61 22.38
CA ALA A 95 -2.95 -11.25 22.12
C ALA A 95 -2.39 -10.71 20.78
N PRO A 96 -3.13 -9.82 20.10
CA PRO A 96 -2.66 -9.14 18.89
C PRO A 96 -1.42 -8.29 19.17
N ARG A 97 -0.53 -8.24 18.19
CA ARG A 97 0.65 -7.38 18.13
C ARG A 97 0.74 -6.80 16.72
N PRO A 98 -0.14 -5.84 16.38
CA PRO A 98 -0.27 -5.34 15.03
C PRO A 98 1.00 -4.58 14.62
N TYR A 99 1.38 -4.74 13.35
CA TYR A 99 2.55 -4.12 12.72
C TYR A 99 2.27 -3.63 11.30
N LEU A 100 1.36 -4.28 10.56
CA LEU A 100 0.97 -3.84 9.21
C LEU A 100 -0.05 -2.70 9.25
N THR A 101 -1.14 -2.89 9.99
CA THR A 101 -2.19 -1.87 10.13
C THR A 101 -1.64 -0.53 10.66
N PRO A 102 -0.89 -0.48 11.78
CA PRO A 102 -0.35 0.78 12.27
C PRO A 102 0.63 1.43 11.30
N ALA A 103 1.43 0.66 10.56
CA ALA A 103 2.30 1.18 9.52
C ALA A 103 1.50 1.81 8.37
N ALA A 104 0.42 1.15 7.93
CA ALA A 104 -0.47 1.68 6.90
C ALA A 104 -1.15 2.98 7.34
N GLU A 105 -1.65 3.05 8.59
CA GLU A 105 -2.28 4.25 9.13
C GLU A 105 -1.28 5.41 9.32
N LEU A 106 -0.01 5.11 9.63
CA LEU A 106 1.04 6.11 9.74
C LEU A 106 1.36 6.78 8.38
N VAL A 107 1.39 5.99 7.30
CA VAL A 107 1.72 6.48 5.94
C VAL A 107 0.50 7.11 5.24
N ARG A 108 -0.72 6.68 5.62
CA ARG A 108 -1.98 7.10 4.96
C ARG A 108 -2.09 8.61 4.72
N PRO A 109 -1.84 9.52 5.69
CA PRO A 109 -2.02 10.95 5.47
C PRO A 109 -1.13 11.50 4.36
N GLN A 110 0.17 11.15 4.40
CA GLN A 110 1.14 11.58 3.39
C GLN A 110 0.76 11.07 2.01
N PHE A 111 0.35 9.81 1.90
CA PHE A 111 -0.08 9.24 0.61
C PHE A 111 -1.31 9.98 0.03
N ILE A 112 -2.32 10.29 0.87
CA ILE A 112 -3.50 11.04 0.44
C ILE A 112 -3.11 12.45 -0.03
N ASP A 113 -2.21 13.12 0.69
CA ASP A 113 -1.75 14.46 0.34
C ASP A 113 -0.97 14.44 -0.99
N GLU A 114 -0.08 13.47 -1.18
CA GLU A 114 0.70 13.32 -2.43
C GLU A 114 -0.20 13.02 -3.63
N MET A 115 -1.19 12.15 -3.47
CA MET A 115 -2.17 11.85 -4.53
C MET A 115 -3.05 13.05 -4.85
N SER A 116 -3.47 13.82 -3.85
CA SER A 116 -4.30 15.01 -4.04
C SER A 116 -3.54 16.15 -4.75
N ASN A 117 -2.23 16.24 -4.52
CA ASN A 117 -1.37 17.22 -5.17
C ASN A 117 -0.84 16.78 -6.54
N LEU A 118 -1.22 15.59 -7.02
CA LEU A 118 -0.76 15.08 -8.30
C LEU A 118 -1.38 15.84 -9.48
N GLU A 119 -2.66 16.17 -9.42
CA GLU A 119 -3.37 16.93 -10.47
C GLU A 119 -2.74 18.31 -10.79
N PRO A 120 -2.47 19.21 -9.81
CA PRO A 120 -1.89 20.51 -10.09
C PRO A 120 -0.47 20.45 -10.65
N MET A 121 0.27 19.36 -10.45
CA MET A 121 1.61 19.17 -11.02
C MET A 121 1.60 18.77 -12.51
N LEU A 122 0.43 18.37 -13.03
CA LEU A 122 0.27 17.86 -14.39
C LEU A 122 -0.32 18.86 -15.39
N ALA A 123 -0.89 19.96 -14.88
CA ALA A 123 -1.47 21.08 -15.64
C ALA A 123 -0.38 21.96 -16.28
#